data_AF-A0A7W0YPG5-F1
#
_entry.id   AF-A0A7W0YPG5-F1
#
_cell.length_a   1.000
_cell.length_b   1.000
_cell.length_c   1.000
_cell.angle_alpha   90.00
_cell.angle_beta   90.00
_cell.angle_gamma   90.00
#
_symmetry.space_group_name_H-M   'P 1'
#
loop_
_entity.id
_entity.type
_entity.pdbx_description
1 polymer ?
#
loop_
_entity_poly.entity_id
_entity_poly.type
_entity_poly.pdbx_seq_one_letter_code
_entity_poly.pdbx_strand_id
1 'polypeptide(L)'
;MASDVNQTQLLRRVAWSGAGLAFGLIVLGGIVRITGSGMGCGDHWPRCNGEWFPPLDLPTLIEIGHRWVAALVSLLVFTVALVAWRRHRTERSLWLPAALAVAILVFQVALGAVTVKLELPPWVVVTHLANAMLLLAALVVVALRAAPDGAARAPLPRSSRHPAHRLAIVAAALGFAVILFGGQVANFHAGLLCLGFPLCNGELLPPAEPLPALHWTHRALAFAFLCVVGVLVARLARRTDPESRQVRRWAALLLAATVAQIGIAAAMVLNLLPGELRALHLLVGTLVWVALVALTFYSARTPVETEGAPAGPGAERPSLLADLVTLTKPRIISLLLVTTIVPMFITPAGVPSVSQVCWVLLGGYLMAGGANAINMWFDRDIDTRMSRTRLRPIPSGRIAPEAGLAYGVALGVVAFAIFRYRVNPLSAWLALAGLLFYVFVYTVWLKRSSPQNIVIGGAAGAFPPLVGWTAMTGEIDLAAIYLFAIVFYWTPPHFWALALIKQADYARAGIPMLPVVRGEARTKYEMLVYTLILLPLTILPVLFGALGPFYAIAAALLGARLLWYCIRLHRETQVTPVAWGMYRYSLLYLALLFVAMGVDRALPYGGPRDPARVIILDRASAVPATHTHHLGD
;
A
#
# COMPACT_ATOMS: atom_id res chain seq x y z
N MET A 1 17.85 -18.58 -43.27
CA MET A 1 18.45 -17.53 -42.40
C MET A 1 18.21 -16.11 -42.92
N ALA A 2 18.66 -15.72 -44.13
CA ALA A 2 18.43 -14.35 -44.63
C ALA A 2 16.93 -14.02 -44.86
N SER A 3 16.12 -15.01 -45.26
CA SER A 3 14.66 -14.88 -45.40
C SER A 3 13.95 -14.65 -44.06
N ASP A 4 14.25 -15.43 -43.02
CA ASP A 4 13.66 -15.28 -41.69
C ASP A 4 13.98 -13.94 -41.03
N VAL A 5 15.23 -13.46 -41.17
CA VAL A 5 15.65 -12.15 -40.65
C VAL A 5 14.86 -11.02 -41.30
N ASN A 6 14.56 -11.12 -42.60
CA ASN A 6 13.76 -10.13 -43.33
C ASN A 6 12.26 -10.19 -42.94
N GLN A 7 11.73 -11.37 -42.62
CA GLN A 7 10.32 -11.53 -42.23
C GLN A 7 10.01 -10.93 -40.85
N THR A 8 10.84 -11.19 -39.84
CA THR A 8 10.62 -10.65 -38.48
C THR A 8 10.84 -9.13 -38.44
N GLN A 9 11.73 -8.60 -39.29
CA GLN A 9 11.91 -7.15 -39.45
C GLN A 9 10.69 -6.45 -40.03
N LEU A 10 9.97 -7.06 -40.97
CA LEU A 10 8.72 -6.50 -41.51
C LEU A 10 7.67 -6.38 -40.40
N LEU A 11 7.41 -7.46 -39.65
CA LEU A 11 6.45 -7.44 -38.54
C LEU A 11 6.81 -6.35 -37.52
N ARG A 12 8.10 -6.24 -37.18
CA ARG A 12 8.60 -5.20 -36.26
C ARG A 12 8.32 -3.79 -36.76
N ARG A 13 8.60 -3.50 -38.04
CA ARG A 13 8.37 -2.17 -38.64
C ARG A 13 6.90 -1.81 -38.61
N VAL A 14 6.02 -2.71 -39.09
CA VAL A 14 4.58 -2.47 -39.13
C VAL A 14 4.02 -2.29 -37.71
N ALA A 15 4.47 -3.08 -36.74
CA ALA A 15 4.03 -2.96 -35.35
C ALA A 15 4.46 -1.63 -34.69
N TRP A 16 5.69 -1.16 -34.92
CA TRP A 16 6.12 0.15 -34.44
C TRP A 16 5.40 1.31 -35.12
N SER A 17 5.13 1.21 -36.43
CA SER A 17 4.29 2.18 -37.15
C SER A 17 2.88 2.23 -36.57
N GLY A 18 2.26 1.07 -36.32
CA GLY A 18 0.95 0.98 -35.68
C GLY A 18 0.94 1.57 -34.27
N ALA A 19 1.94 1.25 -33.45
CA ALA A 19 2.06 1.80 -32.10
C ALA A 19 2.27 3.33 -32.11
N GLY A 20 3.12 3.84 -33.00
CA GLY A 20 3.36 5.28 -33.16
C GLY A 20 2.11 6.03 -33.63
N LEU A 21 1.37 5.48 -34.59
CA LEU A 21 0.13 6.09 -35.06
C LEU A 21 -0.98 6.01 -34.01
N ALA A 22 -1.10 4.90 -33.28
CA ALA A 22 -2.04 4.77 -32.16
C ALA A 22 -1.71 5.76 -31.03
N PHE A 23 -0.43 5.95 -30.72
CA PHE A 23 0.02 6.99 -29.79
C PHE A 23 -0.44 8.38 -30.24
N GLY A 24 -0.22 8.73 -31.51
CA GLY A 24 -0.68 10.00 -32.09
C GLY A 24 -2.19 10.16 -32.05
N LEU A 25 -2.95 9.08 -32.33
CA LEU A 25 -4.40 9.07 -32.26
C LEU A 25 -4.93 9.34 -30.85
N ILE A 26 -4.28 8.79 -29.81
CA ILE A 26 -4.65 9.05 -28.41
C ILE A 26 -4.49 10.54 -28.09
N VAL A 27 -3.37 11.16 -28.48
CA VAL A 27 -3.14 12.60 -28.29
C VAL A 27 -4.16 13.42 -29.07
N LEU A 28 -4.44 13.06 -30.33
CA LEU A 28 -5.45 13.71 -31.16
C LEU A 28 -6.85 13.60 -30.55
N GLY A 29 -7.22 12.45 -29.96
CA GLY A 29 -8.48 12.31 -29.21
C GLY A 29 -8.54 13.22 -27.98
N GLY A 30 -7.40 13.47 -27.33
CA GLY A 30 -7.30 14.50 -26.30
C GLY A 30 -7.58 15.91 -26.83
N ILE A 31 -7.09 16.24 -28.02
CA ILE A 31 -7.34 17.52 -28.71
C ILE A 31 -8.82 17.67 -29.06
N VAL A 32 -9.47 16.62 -29.58
CA VAL A 32 -10.93 16.59 -29.84
C VAL A 32 -11.70 16.99 -28.58
N ARG A 33 -11.36 16.40 -27.43
CA ARG A 33 -11.99 16.75 -26.13
C ARG A 33 -11.67 18.16 -25.67
N ILE A 34 -10.40 18.58 -25.73
CA ILE A 34 -9.94 19.89 -25.23
C ILE A 34 -10.60 21.04 -25.98
N THR A 35 -10.83 20.87 -27.28
CA THR A 35 -11.47 21.84 -28.17
C THR A 35 -12.99 21.78 -28.16
N GLY A 36 -13.59 20.77 -27.52
CA GLY A 36 -15.04 20.56 -27.56
C GLY A 36 -15.56 19.98 -28.88
N SER A 37 -14.68 19.54 -29.78
CA SER A 37 -15.02 19.09 -31.13
C SER A 37 -15.59 17.66 -31.20
N GLY A 38 -15.95 17.04 -30.07
CA GLY A 38 -16.37 15.63 -30.03
C GLY A 38 -17.74 15.34 -30.66
N MET A 39 -18.49 16.38 -31.03
CA MET A 39 -19.77 16.32 -31.74
C MET A 39 -19.76 17.19 -33.01
N GLY A 40 -18.59 17.53 -33.57
CA GLY A 40 -18.49 18.26 -34.83
C GLY A 40 -19.19 17.55 -36.00
N CYS A 41 -19.25 16.22 -35.96
CA CYS A 41 -19.96 15.38 -36.92
C CYS A 41 -21.40 15.02 -36.51
N GLY A 42 -21.93 15.62 -35.45
CA GLY A 42 -23.21 15.24 -34.86
C GLY A 42 -23.22 13.80 -34.33
N ASP A 43 -24.38 13.17 -34.31
CA ASP A 43 -24.53 11.75 -33.92
C ASP A 43 -24.20 10.77 -35.07
N HIS A 44 -23.74 11.29 -36.21
CA HIS A 44 -23.49 10.47 -37.40
C HIS A 44 -22.21 9.67 -37.21
N TRP A 45 -22.29 8.37 -37.44
CA TRP A 45 -21.15 7.45 -37.39
C TRP A 45 -21.41 6.27 -38.34
N PRO A 46 -20.44 5.83 -39.16
CA PRO A 46 -19.04 6.25 -39.20
C PRO A 46 -18.79 7.54 -40.01
N ARG A 47 -19.73 7.93 -40.87
CA ARG A 47 -19.65 9.17 -41.69
C ARG A 47 -19.92 10.41 -40.85
N CYS A 48 -19.49 11.57 -41.35
CA CYS A 48 -19.71 12.86 -40.72
C CYS A 48 -20.83 13.59 -41.46
N ASN A 49 -21.98 13.81 -40.81
CA ASN A 49 -23.17 14.41 -41.46
C ASN A 49 -23.59 13.70 -42.77
N GLY A 50 -23.34 12.38 -42.88
CA GLY A 50 -23.66 11.57 -44.07
C GLY A 50 -22.57 11.53 -45.15
N GLU A 51 -21.55 12.37 -45.02
CA GLU A 51 -20.45 12.53 -45.98
C GLU A 51 -19.12 11.98 -45.43
N TRP A 52 -18.22 11.59 -46.35
CA TRP A 52 -16.86 11.21 -45.98
C TRP A 52 -15.90 12.39 -45.94
N PHE A 53 -16.21 13.46 -46.69
CA PHE A 53 -15.41 14.69 -46.81
C PHE A 53 -16.32 15.90 -46.52
N PRO A 54 -16.67 16.12 -45.24
CA PRO A 54 -17.60 17.16 -44.82
C PRO A 54 -16.98 18.57 -44.95
N PRO A 55 -17.76 19.64 -44.73
CA PRO A 55 -17.26 21.02 -44.68
C PRO A 55 -16.04 21.20 -43.77
N LEU A 56 -15.13 22.10 -44.17
CA LEU A 56 -13.84 22.32 -43.51
C LEU A 56 -13.93 23.27 -42.30
N ASP A 57 -15.06 23.31 -41.59
CA ASP A 57 -15.12 24.02 -40.32
C ASP A 57 -14.30 23.28 -39.25
N LEU A 58 -13.73 24.04 -38.31
CA LEU A 58 -12.66 23.52 -37.45
C LEU A 58 -13.09 22.36 -36.54
N PRO A 59 -14.25 22.41 -35.85
CA PRO A 59 -14.73 21.28 -35.03
C PRO A 59 -14.98 20.01 -35.85
N THR A 60 -15.64 20.14 -37.01
CA THR A 60 -15.90 19.02 -37.93
C THR A 60 -14.59 18.41 -38.42
N LEU A 61 -13.62 19.24 -38.82
CA LEU A 61 -12.32 18.81 -39.32
C LEU A 61 -11.49 18.07 -38.26
N ILE A 62 -11.52 18.54 -37.01
CA ILE A 62 -10.85 17.88 -35.89
C ILE A 62 -11.45 16.49 -35.64
N GLU A 63 -12.77 16.36 -35.64
CA GLU A 63 -13.43 15.08 -35.38
C GLU A 63 -13.26 14.08 -36.54
N ILE A 64 -13.53 14.48 -37.78
CA ILE A 64 -13.37 13.60 -38.94
C ILE A 64 -11.90 13.23 -39.15
N GLY A 65 -10.97 14.15 -38.88
CA GLY A 65 -9.54 13.89 -38.86
C GLY A 65 -9.16 12.77 -37.88
N HIS A 66 -9.70 12.81 -36.66
CA HIS A 66 -9.53 11.73 -35.69
C HIS A 66 -10.07 10.39 -36.22
N ARG A 67 -11.24 10.37 -36.87
CA ARG A 67 -11.84 9.15 -37.45
C ARG A 67 -11.00 8.58 -38.61
N TRP A 68 -10.45 9.41 -39.49
CA TRP A 68 -9.57 8.95 -40.57
C TRP A 68 -8.27 8.35 -40.03
N VAL A 69 -7.64 8.98 -39.04
CA VAL A 69 -6.45 8.42 -38.39
C VAL A 69 -6.80 7.12 -37.68
N ALA A 70 -7.97 7.01 -37.05
CA ALA A 70 -8.45 5.76 -36.44
C ALA A 70 -8.65 4.63 -37.46
N ALA A 71 -9.17 4.95 -38.66
CA ALA A 71 -9.28 3.98 -39.75
C ALA A 71 -7.89 3.49 -40.23
N LEU A 72 -6.91 4.41 -40.33
CA LEU A 72 -5.54 4.05 -40.68
C LEU A 72 -4.87 3.19 -39.60
N VAL A 73 -5.05 3.51 -38.31
CA VAL A 73 -4.61 2.64 -37.20
C VAL A 73 -5.26 1.27 -37.29
N SER A 74 -6.55 1.19 -37.58
CA SER A 74 -7.28 -0.06 -37.73
C SER A 74 -6.66 -0.94 -38.83
N LEU A 75 -6.38 -0.36 -40.00
CA LEU A 75 -5.71 -1.04 -41.11
C LEU A 75 -4.33 -1.57 -40.69
N LEU A 76 -3.53 -0.78 -39.95
CA LEU A 76 -2.23 -1.21 -39.46
C LEU A 76 -2.34 -2.35 -38.45
N VAL A 77 -3.28 -2.30 -37.51
CA VAL A 77 -3.51 -3.38 -36.52
C VAL A 77 -3.91 -4.68 -37.23
N PHE A 78 -4.83 -4.62 -38.20
CA PHE A 78 -5.17 -5.79 -39.02
C PHE A 78 -3.97 -6.31 -39.81
N THR A 79 -3.13 -5.41 -40.34
CA THR A 79 -1.91 -5.78 -41.06
C THR A 79 -0.91 -6.47 -40.13
N VAL A 80 -0.71 -5.97 -38.91
CA VAL A 80 0.13 -6.63 -37.88
C VAL A 80 -0.37 -8.04 -37.60
N ALA A 81 -1.67 -8.22 -37.38
CA ALA A 81 -2.27 -9.53 -37.13
C ALA A 81 -2.16 -10.46 -38.35
N LEU A 82 -2.39 -9.96 -39.55
CA LEU A 82 -2.27 -10.72 -40.79
C LEU A 82 -0.84 -11.19 -41.05
N VAL A 83 0.14 -10.31 -40.86
CA VAL A 83 1.57 -10.65 -41.01
C VAL A 83 1.98 -11.65 -39.95
N ALA A 84 1.60 -11.44 -38.68
CA ALA A 84 1.90 -12.35 -37.60
C ALA A 84 1.26 -13.74 -37.81
N TRP A 85 0.01 -13.79 -38.28
CA TRP A 85 -0.68 -15.04 -38.59
C TRP A 85 -0.07 -15.75 -39.81
N ARG A 86 0.14 -15.05 -40.93
CA ARG A 86 0.64 -15.68 -42.17
C ARG A 86 2.08 -16.17 -42.04
N ARG A 87 2.94 -15.42 -41.34
CA ARG A 87 4.39 -15.68 -41.30
C ARG A 87 4.86 -16.33 -39.99
N HIS A 88 4.12 -16.16 -38.90
CA HIS A 88 4.53 -16.60 -37.56
C HIS A 88 3.44 -17.40 -36.82
N ARG A 89 2.56 -18.13 -37.54
CA ARG A 89 1.47 -18.93 -36.94
C ARG A 89 1.91 -19.96 -35.89
N THR A 90 3.11 -20.51 -36.05
CA THR A 90 3.68 -21.51 -35.13
C THR A 90 4.24 -20.86 -33.87
N GLU A 91 4.61 -19.59 -33.94
CA GLU A 91 5.14 -18.80 -32.83
C GLU A 91 4.00 -18.12 -32.06
N ARG A 92 3.39 -18.85 -31.12
CA ARG A 92 2.30 -18.32 -30.25
C ARG A 92 2.68 -17.02 -29.53
N SER A 93 3.97 -16.79 -29.30
CA SER A 93 4.48 -15.55 -28.71
C SER A 93 4.26 -14.33 -29.61
N LEU A 94 4.21 -14.46 -30.94
CA LEU A 94 4.06 -13.34 -31.87
C LEU A 94 2.61 -13.14 -32.29
N TRP A 95 1.90 -14.20 -32.68
CA TRP A 95 0.55 -14.05 -33.23
C TRP A 95 -0.53 -13.84 -32.16
N LEU A 96 -0.40 -14.40 -30.96
CA LEU A 96 -1.43 -14.26 -29.91
C LEU A 96 -1.62 -12.81 -29.44
N PRO A 97 -0.57 -12.03 -29.13
CA PRO A 97 -0.74 -10.61 -28.80
C PRO A 97 -1.27 -9.78 -29.97
N ALA A 98 -0.94 -10.16 -31.22
CA ALA A 98 -1.47 -9.49 -32.41
C ALA A 98 -2.96 -9.78 -32.62
N ALA A 99 -3.41 -11.02 -32.39
CA ALA A 99 -4.83 -11.37 -32.39
C ALA A 99 -5.60 -10.67 -31.25
N LEU A 100 -4.99 -10.59 -30.07
CA LEU A 100 -5.55 -9.83 -28.95
C LEU A 100 -5.71 -8.34 -29.30
N ALA A 101 -4.73 -7.74 -30.00
CA ALA A 101 -4.84 -6.36 -30.47
C ALA A 101 -6.05 -6.14 -31.40
N VAL A 102 -6.39 -7.11 -32.26
CA VAL A 102 -7.59 -7.05 -33.10
C VAL A 102 -8.87 -7.13 -32.25
N ALA A 103 -8.94 -8.03 -31.27
CA ALA A 103 -10.09 -8.11 -30.38
C ALA A 103 -10.31 -6.81 -29.58
N ILE A 104 -9.23 -6.23 -29.06
CA ILE A 104 -9.25 -4.93 -28.37
C ILE A 104 -9.68 -3.81 -29.33
N LEU A 105 -9.21 -3.83 -30.58
CA LEU A 105 -9.60 -2.86 -31.61
C LEU A 105 -11.09 -2.93 -31.93
N VAL A 106 -11.66 -4.13 -32.11
CA VAL A 106 -13.10 -4.28 -32.37
C VAL A 106 -13.91 -3.65 -31.24
N PHE A 107 -13.52 -3.90 -29.99
CA PHE A 107 -14.15 -3.25 -28.84
C PHE A 107 -13.91 -1.72 -28.82
N GLN A 108 -12.73 -1.25 -29.23
CA GLN A 108 -12.42 0.18 -29.35
C GLN A 108 -13.34 0.88 -30.36
N VAL A 109 -13.55 0.28 -31.53
CA VAL A 109 -14.42 0.81 -32.59
C VAL A 109 -15.87 0.87 -32.12
N ALA A 110 -16.36 -0.20 -31.46
CA ALA A 110 -17.69 -0.22 -30.86
C ALA A 110 -17.87 0.87 -29.79
N LEU A 111 -16.89 1.02 -28.88
CA LEU A 111 -16.90 2.08 -27.88
C LEU A 111 -16.88 3.48 -28.52
N GLY A 112 -16.14 3.67 -29.62
CA GLY A 112 -16.12 4.92 -30.37
C GLY A 112 -17.50 5.27 -30.96
N ALA A 113 -18.20 4.28 -31.53
CA ALA A 113 -19.56 4.46 -32.02
C ALA A 113 -20.54 4.83 -30.89
N VAL A 114 -20.48 4.10 -29.77
CA VAL A 114 -21.32 4.37 -28.58
C VAL A 114 -21.02 5.76 -27.99
N THR A 115 -19.75 6.16 -27.97
CA THR A 115 -19.31 7.48 -27.48
C THR A 115 -20.01 8.62 -28.23
N VAL A 116 -20.12 8.52 -29.56
CA VAL A 116 -20.80 9.51 -30.38
C VAL A 116 -22.33 9.40 -30.25
N LYS A 117 -22.87 8.17 -30.32
CA LYS A 117 -24.33 7.94 -30.29
C LYS A 117 -25.01 8.28 -28.97
N LEU A 118 -24.25 8.31 -27.87
CA LEU A 118 -24.77 8.69 -26.55
C LEU A 118 -24.32 10.08 -26.12
N GLU A 119 -23.81 10.91 -27.04
CA GLU A 119 -23.41 12.29 -26.78
C GLU A 119 -22.32 12.40 -25.68
N LEU A 120 -21.25 11.62 -25.85
CA LEU A 120 -20.02 11.67 -25.04
C LEU A 120 -20.20 11.39 -23.52
N PRO A 121 -20.89 10.32 -23.07
CA PRO A 121 -21.03 10.07 -21.63
C PRO A 121 -19.65 9.89 -20.96
N PRO A 122 -19.36 10.56 -19.83
CA PRO A 122 -18.02 10.56 -19.23
C PRO A 122 -17.43 9.16 -19.01
N TRP A 123 -18.25 8.22 -18.52
CA TRP A 123 -17.83 6.83 -18.27
C TRP A 123 -17.48 6.08 -19.54
N VAL A 124 -18.18 6.32 -20.65
CA VAL A 124 -17.90 5.70 -21.96
C VAL A 124 -16.60 6.27 -22.51
N VAL A 125 -16.40 7.59 -22.44
CA VAL A 125 -15.16 8.26 -22.89
C VAL A 125 -13.94 7.76 -22.10
N VAL A 126 -14.05 7.61 -20.78
CA VAL A 126 -12.98 7.06 -19.93
C VAL A 126 -12.69 5.60 -20.29
N THR A 127 -13.72 4.80 -20.54
CA THR A 127 -13.56 3.39 -20.96
C THR A 127 -12.92 3.29 -22.34
N HIS A 128 -13.28 4.16 -23.26
CA HIS A 128 -12.68 4.27 -24.59
C HIS A 128 -11.18 4.64 -24.51
N LEU A 129 -10.79 5.56 -23.63
CA LEU A 129 -9.38 5.87 -23.35
C LEU A 129 -8.64 4.68 -22.73
N ALA A 130 -9.25 4.02 -21.75
CA ALA A 130 -8.68 2.85 -21.08
C ALA A 130 -8.35 1.73 -22.09
N ASN A 131 -9.29 1.43 -22.98
CA ASN A 131 -9.13 0.41 -24.01
C ASN A 131 -8.10 0.84 -25.08
N ALA A 132 -8.02 2.12 -25.43
CA ALA A 132 -6.98 2.65 -26.32
C ALA A 132 -5.57 2.45 -25.74
N MET A 133 -5.39 2.66 -24.43
CA MET A 133 -4.12 2.42 -23.74
C MET A 133 -3.73 0.94 -23.74
N LEU A 134 -4.71 0.03 -23.62
CA LEU A 134 -4.48 -1.42 -23.74
C LEU A 134 -4.11 -1.83 -25.18
N LEU A 135 -4.76 -1.23 -26.18
CA LEU A 135 -4.41 -1.45 -27.60
C LEU A 135 -2.97 -1.02 -27.87
N LEU A 136 -2.58 0.18 -27.41
CA LEU A 136 -1.21 0.68 -27.53
C LEU A 136 -0.22 -0.26 -26.83
N ALA A 137 -0.53 -0.74 -25.64
CA ALA A 137 0.31 -1.70 -24.92
C ALA A 137 0.48 -3.02 -25.70
N ALA A 138 -0.60 -3.54 -26.30
CA ALA A 138 -0.53 -4.75 -27.12
C ALA A 138 0.38 -4.57 -28.34
N LEU A 139 0.24 -3.44 -29.06
CA LEU A 139 1.09 -3.11 -30.21
C LEU A 139 2.56 -2.95 -29.84
N VAL A 140 2.86 -2.28 -28.73
CA VAL A 140 4.23 -2.15 -28.20
C VAL A 140 4.79 -3.54 -27.85
N VAL A 141 4.01 -4.43 -27.23
CA VAL A 141 4.46 -5.80 -26.92
C VAL A 141 4.75 -6.60 -28.19
N VAL A 142 3.91 -6.51 -29.24
CA VAL A 142 4.19 -7.16 -30.53
C VAL A 142 5.49 -6.62 -31.12
N ALA A 143 5.68 -5.30 -31.14
CA ALA A 143 6.86 -4.65 -31.69
C ALA A 143 8.15 -5.04 -30.93
N LEU A 144 8.08 -5.15 -29.59
CA LEU A 144 9.19 -5.59 -28.75
C LEU A 144 9.51 -7.08 -28.94
N ARG A 145 8.50 -7.95 -29.13
CA ARG A 145 8.72 -9.39 -29.41
C ARG A 145 9.32 -9.63 -30.79
N ALA A 146 8.95 -8.82 -31.78
CA ALA A 146 9.52 -8.88 -33.12
C ALA A 146 10.94 -8.29 -33.20
N ALA A 147 11.53 -7.82 -32.09
CA ALA A 147 12.93 -7.42 -32.06
C ALA A 147 13.88 -8.64 -32.07
N PRO A 148 15.11 -8.53 -32.64
CA PRO A 148 16.09 -9.63 -32.68
C PRO A 148 16.33 -10.27 -31.31
N ASP A 149 16.47 -9.47 -30.26
CA ASP A 149 16.65 -9.94 -28.87
C ASP A 149 15.34 -10.41 -28.21
N GLY A 150 14.19 -10.01 -28.77
CA GLY A 150 12.84 -10.31 -28.26
C GLY A 150 12.33 -11.70 -28.67
N ALA A 151 12.72 -12.17 -29.86
CA ALA A 151 12.39 -13.51 -30.36
C ALA A 151 13.20 -14.60 -29.64
N ALA A 152 14.44 -14.30 -29.21
CA ALA A 152 15.33 -15.24 -28.55
C ALA A 152 14.96 -15.56 -27.08
N ARG A 153 14.07 -14.79 -26.44
CA ARG A 153 13.79 -14.88 -24.99
C ARG A 153 12.33 -15.16 -24.71
N ALA A 154 11.99 -16.44 -24.55
CA ALA A 154 10.71 -16.86 -24.00
C ALA A 154 10.49 -16.23 -22.60
N PRO A 155 9.25 -15.94 -22.18
CA PRO A 155 8.99 -15.46 -20.83
C PRO A 155 9.54 -16.44 -19.80
N LEU A 156 10.37 -15.96 -18.87
CA LEU A 156 10.96 -16.81 -17.86
C LEU A 156 9.88 -17.33 -16.88
N PRO A 157 10.03 -18.55 -16.33
CA PRO A 157 9.25 -19.01 -15.19
C PRO A 157 9.27 -17.95 -14.09
N ARG A 158 8.16 -17.78 -13.34
CA ARG A 158 8.03 -16.71 -12.34
C ARG A 158 9.21 -16.66 -11.35
N SER A 159 9.79 -17.81 -11.01
CA SER A 159 10.95 -17.97 -10.12
C SER A 159 12.26 -17.41 -10.69
N SER A 160 12.38 -17.33 -12.02
CA SER A 160 13.61 -16.94 -12.72
C SER A 160 13.56 -15.52 -13.28
N ARG A 161 12.44 -14.79 -13.09
CA ARG A 161 12.29 -13.41 -13.55
C ARG A 161 13.05 -12.44 -12.66
N HIS A 162 13.53 -11.36 -13.27
CA HIS A 162 14.22 -10.28 -12.56
C HIS A 162 13.41 -9.76 -11.35
N PRO A 163 14.02 -9.49 -10.17
CA PRO A 163 13.29 -9.08 -8.96
C PRO A 163 12.52 -7.77 -9.12
N ALA A 164 12.93 -6.92 -10.07
CA ALA A 164 12.21 -5.69 -10.42
C ALA A 164 10.87 -5.95 -11.11
N HIS A 165 10.64 -7.14 -11.69
CA HIS A 165 9.46 -7.43 -12.51
C HIS A 165 8.14 -7.26 -11.76
N ARG A 166 8.11 -7.67 -10.49
CA ARG A 166 6.91 -7.50 -9.67
C ARG A 166 6.59 -6.04 -9.41
N LEU A 167 7.62 -5.28 -9.08
CA LEU A 167 7.46 -3.86 -8.82
C LEU A 167 7.09 -3.12 -10.12
N ALA A 168 7.58 -3.59 -11.27
CA ALA A 168 7.15 -3.11 -12.59
C ALA A 168 5.66 -3.43 -12.87
N ILE A 169 5.15 -4.61 -12.49
CA ILE A 169 3.71 -4.92 -12.59
C ILE A 169 2.88 -4.05 -11.65
N VAL A 170 3.31 -3.85 -10.40
CA VAL A 170 2.63 -2.96 -9.45
C VAL A 170 2.62 -1.53 -9.99
N ALA A 171 3.75 -1.05 -10.52
CA ALA A 171 3.82 0.23 -11.18
C ALA A 171 2.87 0.27 -12.40
N ALA A 172 2.80 -0.78 -13.22
CA ALA A 172 1.89 -0.87 -14.37
C ALA A 172 0.42 -0.75 -13.97
N ALA A 173 -0.01 -1.52 -12.97
CA ALA A 173 -1.38 -1.46 -12.46
C ALA A 173 -1.71 -0.07 -11.86
N LEU A 174 -0.79 0.49 -11.08
CA LEU A 174 -0.97 1.81 -10.47
C LEU A 174 -0.95 2.92 -11.52
N GLY A 175 -0.06 2.88 -12.50
CA GLY A 175 0.00 3.82 -13.62
C GLY A 175 -1.28 3.77 -14.46
N PHE A 176 -1.84 2.59 -14.69
CA PHE A 176 -3.14 2.46 -15.35
C PHE A 176 -4.27 3.09 -14.51
N ALA A 177 -4.29 2.86 -13.19
CA ALA A 177 -5.24 3.52 -12.29
C ALA A 177 -5.09 5.06 -12.31
N VAL A 178 -3.87 5.59 -12.33
CA VAL A 178 -3.60 7.03 -12.47
C VAL A 178 -4.20 7.57 -13.78
N ILE A 179 -4.04 6.85 -14.90
CA ILE A 179 -4.64 7.24 -16.19
C ILE A 179 -6.18 7.24 -16.11
N LEU A 180 -6.80 6.23 -15.50
CA LEU A 180 -8.25 6.16 -15.35
C LEU A 180 -8.80 7.32 -14.50
N PHE A 181 -8.18 7.59 -13.35
CA PHE A 181 -8.57 8.70 -12.49
C PHE A 181 -8.32 10.05 -13.18
N GLY A 182 -7.22 10.20 -13.93
CA GLY A 182 -6.95 11.42 -14.71
C GLY A 182 -7.98 11.64 -15.82
N GLY A 183 -8.39 10.56 -16.49
CA GLY A 183 -9.49 10.57 -17.46
C GLY A 183 -10.82 10.97 -16.81
N GLN A 184 -11.12 10.50 -15.61
CA GLN A 184 -12.31 10.91 -14.87
C GLN A 184 -12.26 12.39 -14.48
N VAL A 185 -11.14 12.87 -13.92
CA VAL A 185 -10.96 14.29 -13.59
C VAL A 185 -11.22 15.18 -14.81
N ALA A 186 -10.74 14.75 -15.97
CA ALA A 186 -10.89 15.44 -17.23
C ALA A 186 -12.35 15.47 -17.74
N ASN A 187 -13.10 14.37 -17.63
CA ASN A 187 -14.45 14.24 -18.20
C ASN A 187 -15.58 14.59 -17.21
N PHE A 188 -15.32 14.62 -15.90
CA PHE A 188 -16.24 15.15 -14.89
C PHE A 188 -15.97 16.62 -14.54
N HIS A 189 -15.14 17.30 -15.34
CA HIS A 189 -14.78 18.71 -15.14
C HIS A 189 -14.22 19.05 -13.75
N ALA A 190 -13.59 18.07 -13.08
CA ALA A 190 -13.06 18.24 -11.72
C ALA A 190 -11.70 18.95 -11.64
N GLY A 191 -11.10 19.28 -12.80
CA GLY A 191 -9.73 19.77 -12.90
C GLY A 191 -9.45 21.12 -12.20
N LEU A 192 -10.45 21.99 -12.04
CA LEU A 192 -10.30 23.29 -11.36
C LEU A 192 -10.77 23.27 -9.89
N LEU A 193 -11.29 22.15 -9.40
CA LEU A 193 -11.86 22.04 -8.05
C LEU A 193 -10.81 21.96 -6.94
N CYS A 194 -9.55 21.68 -7.30
CA CYS A 194 -8.40 21.71 -6.41
C CYS A 194 -7.35 22.67 -6.98
N LEU A 195 -7.31 23.91 -6.50
CA LEU A 195 -6.27 24.87 -6.83
C LEU A 195 -5.05 24.70 -5.92
N GLY A 196 -3.90 25.18 -6.38
CA GLY A 196 -2.61 24.98 -5.71
C GLY A 196 -1.99 23.59 -5.97
N PHE A 197 -0.72 23.45 -5.57
CA PHE A 197 0.06 22.23 -5.71
C PHE A 197 1.14 22.16 -4.62
N PRO A 198 1.38 21.02 -3.95
CA PRO A 198 0.77 19.70 -4.18
C PRO A 198 -0.63 19.53 -3.53
N LEU A 199 -0.96 20.40 -2.57
CA LEU A 199 -2.20 20.36 -1.80
C LEU A 199 -3.43 20.75 -2.63
N CYS A 200 -4.63 20.38 -2.17
CA CYS A 200 -5.90 20.80 -2.78
C CYS A 200 -6.47 21.95 -1.95
N ASN A 201 -6.50 23.17 -2.51
CA ASN A 201 -6.99 24.37 -1.84
C ASN A 201 -6.32 24.63 -0.47
N GLY A 202 -5.04 24.30 -0.34
CA GLY A 202 -4.26 24.45 0.91
C GLY A 202 -4.39 23.29 1.91
N GLU A 203 -5.29 22.32 1.65
CA GLU A 203 -5.56 21.21 2.56
C GLU A 203 -4.79 19.93 2.20
N LEU A 204 -4.38 19.19 3.24
CA LEU A 204 -3.67 17.91 3.10
C LEU A 204 -4.62 16.75 2.83
N LEU A 205 -5.79 16.73 3.48
CA LEU A 205 -6.78 15.67 3.34
C LEU A 205 -7.73 15.95 2.17
N PRO A 206 -8.34 14.91 1.58
CA PRO A 206 -9.31 15.12 0.53
C PRO A 206 -10.52 15.90 1.09
N PRO A 207 -11.05 16.88 0.34
CA PRO A 207 -12.32 17.51 0.67
C PRO A 207 -13.45 16.48 0.74
N ALA A 208 -14.50 16.77 1.52
CA ALA A 208 -15.63 15.86 1.73
C ALA A 208 -16.47 15.63 0.45
N GLU A 209 -16.42 16.58 -0.49
CA GLU A 209 -17.18 16.55 -1.74
C GLU A 209 -16.59 15.55 -2.77
N PRO A 210 -17.42 14.77 -3.49
CA PRO A 210 -16.94 13.70 -4.38
C PRO A 210 -16.03 14.16 -5.54
N LEU A 211 -16.36 15.26 -6.22
CA LEU A 211 -15.60 15.71 -7.40
C LEU A 211 -14.22 16.33 -7.03
N PRO A 212 -14.12 17.20 -6.00
CA PRO A 212 -12.83 17.60 -5.47
C PRO A 212 -12.02 16.41 -4.91
N ALA A 213 -12.67 15.45 -4.24
CA ALA A 213 -12.02 14.22 -3.77
C ALA A 213 -11.47 13.35 -4.92
N LEU A 214 -12.17 13.30 -6.07
CA LEU A 214 -11.70 12.62 -7.29
C LEU A 214 -10.38 13.23 -7.80
N HIS A 215 -10.29 14.56 -7.87
CA HIS A 215 -9.07 15.25 -8.28
C HIS A 215 -7.94 15.02 -7.27
N TRP A 216 -8.21 15.15 -5.96
CA TRP A 216 -7.22 14.84 -4.93
C TRP A 216 -6.72 13.40 -5.02
N THR A 217 -7.62 12.43 -5.24
CA THR A 217 -7.28 11.01 -5.37
C THR A 217 -6.36 10.75 -6.55
N HIS A 218 -6.61 11.38 -7.71
CA HIS A 218 -5.71 11.31 -8.85
C HIS A 218 -4.28 11.78 -8.50
N ARG A 219 -4.14 12.88 -7.76
CA ARG A 219 -2.83 13.39 -7.30
C ARG A 219 -2.16 12.42 -6.34
N ALA A 220 -2.88 11.92 -5.35
CA ALA A 220 -2.36 10.96 -4.38
C ALA A 220 -1.86 9.69 -5.07
N LEU A 221 -2.61 9.17 -6.05
CA LEU A 221 -2.19 8.03 -6.87
C LEU A 221 -0.94 8.34 -7.70
N ALA A 222 -0.81 9.55 -8.26
CA ALA A 222 0.37 9.97 -9.02
C ALA A 222 1.63 10.04 -8.13
N PHE A 223 1.53 10.56 -6.91
CA PHE A 223 2.64 10.55 -5.95
C PHE A 223 2.98 9.14 -5.46
N ALA A 224 1.97 8.30 -5.20
CA ALA A 224 2.20 6.89 -4.90
C ALA A 224 2.92 6.17 -6.05
N PHE A 225 2.55 6.47 -7.30
CA PHE A 225 3.21 5.95 -8.49
C PHE A 225 4.67 6.41 -8.57
N LEU A 226 4.95 7.69 -8.34
CA LEU A 226 6.31 8.22 -8.29
C LEU A 226 7.15 7.51 -7.20
N CYS A 227 6.59 7.28 -6.00
CA CYS A 227 7.26 6.56 -4.93
C CYS A 227 7.61 5.12 -5.34
N VAL A 228 6.67 4.40 -5.96
CA VAL A 228 6.90 3.03 -6.45
C VAL A 228 8.00 3.00 -7.51
N VAL A 229 7.98 3.92 -8.48
CA VAL A 229 9.01 4.05 -9.52
C VAL A 229 10.37 4.42 -8.90
N GLY A 230 10.38 5.33 -7.92
CA GLY A 230 11.59 5.72 -7.18
C GLY A 230 12.22 4.55 -6.43
N VAL A 231 11.42 3.74 -5.74
CA VAL A 231 11.89 2.49 -5.08
C VAL A 231 12.43 1.50 -6.11
N LEU A 232 11.79 1.38 -7.27
CA LEU A 232 12.24 0.51 -8.36
C LEU A 232 13.61 0.94 -8.89
N VAL A 233 13.79 2.23 -9.17
CA VAL A 233 15.08 2.78 -9.62
C VAL A 233 16.14 2.64 -8.53
N ALA A 234 15.83 2.94 -7.28
CA ALA A 234 16.78 2.82 -6.17
C ALA A 234 17.27 1.38 -5.96
N ARG A 235 16.40 0.38 -6.14
CA ARG A 235 16.78 -1.05 -6.09
C ARG A 235 17.68 -1.43 -7.27
N LEU A 236 17.38 -0.91 -8.45
CA LEU A 236 18.11 -1.18 -9.68
C LEU A 236 19.47 -0.47 -9.73
N ALA A 237 19.60 0.71 -9.11
CA ALA A 237 20.85 1.45 -9.02
C ALA A 237 21.94 0.71 -8.21
N ARG A 238 21.52 -0.16 -7.28
CA ARG A 238 22.43 -1.00 -6.48
C ARG A 238 22.95 -2.23 -7.23
N ARG A 239 22.49 -2.48 -8.45
CA ARG A 239 22.86 -3.65 -9.26
C ARG A 239 23.83 -3.26 -10.38
N THR A 240 24.95 -3.98 -10.46
CA THR A 240 26.00 -3.76 -11.47
C THR A 240 25.97 -4.80 -12.60
N ASP A 241 25.11 -5.82 -12.53
CA ASP A 241 25.07 -6.90 -13.51
C ASP A 241 24.77 -6.37 -14.94
N PRO A 242 25.43 -6.92 -15.99
CA PRO A 242 25.21 -6.51 -17.37
C PRO A 242 23.80 -6.80 -17.87
N GLU A 243 23.18 -7.90 -17.42
CA GLU A 243 21.86 -8.34 -17.86
C GLU A 243 20.74 -7.36 -17.47
N SER A 244 20.89 -6.65 -16.34
CA SER A 244 19.97 -5.62 -15.88
C SER A 244 20.06 -4.29 -16.64
N ARG A 245 21.05 -4.09 -17.53
CA ARG A 245 21.29 -2.79 -18.20
C ARG A 245 20.04 -2.20 -18.85
N GLN A 246 19.27 -3.05 -19.54
CA GLN A 246 18.06 -2.62 -20.25
C GLN A 246 16.91 -2.28 -19.27
N VAL A 247 16.76 -3.06 -18.20
CA VAL A 247 15.79 -2.81 -17.12
C VAL A 247 16.12 -1.51 -16.39
N ARG A 248 17.40 -1.25 -16.09
CA ARG A 248 17.87 0.02 -15.51
C ARG A 248 17.55 1.22 -16.41
N ARG A 249 17.84 1.11 -17.72
CA ARG A 249 17.58 2.19 -18.68
C ARG A 249 16.10 2.56 -18.73
N TRP A 250 15.21 1.58 -18.88
CA TRP A 250 13.77 1.85 -18.91
C TRP A 250 13.22 2.36 -17.58
N ALA A 251 13.75 1.88 -16.45
CA ALA A 251 13.39 2.40 -15.14
C ALA A 251 13.79 3.88 -14.95
N ALA A 252 14.99 4.27 -15.41
CA ALA A 252 15.46 5.65 -15.36
C ALA A 252 14.63 6.57 -16.27
N LEU A 253 14.33 6.12 -17.50
CA LEU A 253 13.46 6.86 -18.43
C LEU A 253 12.05 7.02 -17.86
N LEU A 254 11.50 5.97 -17.24
CA LEU A 254 10.19 6.02 -16.59
C LEU A 254 10.17 7.03 -15.44
N LEU A 255 11.21 7.06 -14.59
CA LEU A 255 11.32 8.03 -13.51
C LEU A 255 11.38 9.46 -14.04
N ALA A 256 12.24 9.73 -15.02
CA ALA A 256 12.36 11.05 -15.63
C ALA A 256 11.03 11.51 -16.25
N ALA A 257 10.36 10.64 -17.01
CA ALA A 257 9.06 10.94 -17.61
C ALA A 257 7.97 11.16 -16.54
N THR A 258 8.00 10.42 -15.43
CA THR A 258 7.03 10.59 -14.32
C THR A 258 7.22 11.92 -13.60
N VAL A 259 8.47 12.32 -13.35
CA VAL A 259 8.79 13.62 -12.74
C VAL A 259 8.33 14.75 -13.67
N ALA A 260 8.61 14.64 -14.97
CA ALA A 260 8.13 15.60 -15.97
C ALA A 260 6.59 15.66 -16.00
N GLN A 261 5.91 14.52 -15.99
CA GLN A 261 4.44 14.42 -15.98
C GLN A 261 3.82 15.16 -14.78
N ILE A 262 4.41 15.01 -13.59
CA ILE A 262 3.96 15.68 -12.36
C ILE A 262 4.26 17.18 -12.43
N GLY A 263 5.43 17.58 -12.95
CA GLY A 263 5.75 19.00 -13.18
C GLY A 263 4.78 19.68 -14.15
N ILE A 264 4.43 19.01 -15.25
CA ILE A 264 3.41 19.47 -16.21
C ILE A 264 2.05 19.56 -15.52
N ALA A 265 1.67 18.58 -14.69
CA ALA A 265 0.42 18.62 -13.92
C ALA A 265 0.37 19.83 -12.97
N ALA A 266 1.46 20.11 -12.28
CA ALA A 266 1.59 21.27 -11.40
C ALA A 266 1.42 22.58 -12.19
N ALA A 267 2.16 22.73 -13.30
CA ALA A 267 2.04 23.89 -14.18
C ALA A 267 0.62 24.04 -14.74
N MET A 268 -0.01 22.93 -15.14
CA MET A 268 -1.36 22.90 -15.67
C MET A 268 -2.37 23.44 -14.64
N VAL A 269 -2.31 22.99 -13.37
CA VAL A 269 -3.22 23.46 -12.31
C VAL A 269 -2.93 24.92 -11.93
N LEU A 270 -1.66 25.30 -11.79
CA LEU A 270 -1.25 26.64 -11.38
C LEU A 270 -1.59 27.72 -12.43
N ASN A 271 -1.70 27.34 -13.71
CA ASN A 271 -2.06 28.24 -14.81
C ASN A 271 -3.51 28.07 -15.29
N LEU A 272 -4.40 27.49 -14.46
CA LEU A 272 -5.84 27.35 -14.76
C LEU A 272 -6.15 26.49 -16.00
N LEU A 273 -5.41 25.39 -16.17
CA LEU A 273 -5.61 24.33 -17.18
C LEU A 273 -5.56 24.81 -18.66
N PRO A 274 -4.50 25.49 -19.11
CA PRO A 274 -4.41 25.91 -20.51
C PRO A 274 -4.40 24.68 -21.44
N GLY A 275 -4.96 24.82 -22.64
CA GLY A 275 -5.23 23.71 -23.55
C GLY A 275 -3.95 22.95 -23.95
N GLU A 276 -2.85 23.68 -24.11
CA GLU A 276 -1.54 23.16 -24.49
C GLU A 276 -0.96 22.27 -23.38
N LEU A 277 -1.07 22.70 -22.12
CA LEU A 277 -0.60 21.89 -20.98
C LEU A 277 -1.49 20.66 -20.75
N ARG A 278 -2.80 20.76 -21.02
CA ARG A 278 -3.70 19.59 -21.01
C ARG A 278 -3.29 18.56 -22.07
N ALA A 279 -2.97 19.00 -23.29
CA ALA A 279 -2.51 18.14 -24.37
C ALA A 279 -1.13 17.53 -24.05
N LEU A 280 -0.20 18.35 -23.54
CA LEU A 280 1.14 17.92 -23.13
C LEU A 280 1.10 16.89 -21.99
N HIS A 281 0.20 17.08 -21.02
CA HIS A 281 -0.01 16.12 -19.92
C HIS A 281 -0.51 14.77 -20.46
N LEU A 282 -1.41 14.74 -21.44
CA LEU A 282 -1.83 13.48 -22.06
C LEU A 282 -0.68 12.82 -22.85
N LEU A 283 0.07 13.61 -23.61
CA LEU A 283 1.21 13.13 -24.41
C LEU A 283 2.28 12.48 -23.52
N VAL A 284 2.75 13.18 -22.50
CA VAL A 284 3.79 12.67 -21.59
C VAL A 284 3.25 11.52 -20.74
N GLY A 285 1.98 11.55 -20.34
CA GLY A 285 1.32 10.42 -19.66
C GLY A 285 1.27 9.16 -20.54
N THR A 286 1.07 9.33 -21.84
CA THR A 286 1.10 8.21 -22.80
C THR A 286 2.54 7.68 -22.97
N LEU A 287 3.57 8.54 -22.94
CA LEU A 287 4.97 8.11 -22.94
C LEU A 287 5.35 7.33 -21.66
N VAL A 288 4.88 7.79 -20.50
CA VAL A 288 5.01 7.07 -19.22
C VAL A 288 4.43 5.67 -19.34
N TRP A 289 3.23 5.54 -19.94
CA TRP A 289 2.61 4.24 -20.18
C TRP A 289 3.45 3.32 -21.09
N VAL A 290 3.97 3.84 -22.21
CA VAL A 290 4.84 3.08 -23.12
C VAL A 290 6.13 2.62 -22.42
N ALA A 291 6.79 3.51 -21.66
CA ALA A 291 7.99 3.18 -20.90
C ALA A 291 7.72 2.09 -19.84
N LEU A 292 6.54 2.12 -19.22
CA LEU A 292 6.10 1.16 -18.22
C LEU A 292 5.80 -0.22 -18.83
N VAL A 293 5.17 -0.26 -20.01
CA VAL A 293 4.99 -1.50 -20.80
C VAL A 293 6.35 -2.09 -21.19
N ALA A 294 7.28 -1.27 -21.66
CA ALA A 294 8.63 -1.71 -22.02
C ALA A 294 9.41 -2.23 -20.79
N LEU A 295 9.39 -1.52 -19.66
CA LEU A 295 10.01 -1.97 -18.41
C LEU A 295 9.44 -3.32 -17.94
N THR A 296 8.11 -3.48 -18.00
CA THR A 296 7.43 -4.73 -17.64
C THR A 296 7.82 -5.87 -18.59
N PHE A 297 7.95 -5.58 -19.89
CA PHE A 297 8.38 -6.54 -20.91
C PHE A 297 9.79 -7.05 -20.66
N TYR A 298 10.76 -6.15 -20.45
CA TYR A 298 12.17 -6.51 -20.26
C TYR A 298 12.41 -7.17 -18.91
N SER A 299 11.82 -6.65 -17.83
CA SER A 299 11.96 -7.25 -16.50
C SER A 299 11.44 -8.70 -16.42
N ALA A 300 10.45 -9.07 -17.26
CA ALA A 300 9.94 -10.45 -17.34
C ALA A 300 10.92 -11.44 -18.02
N ARG A 301 11.93 -10.93 -18.71
CA ARG A 301 12.83 -11.66 -19.62
C ARG A 301 14.30 -11.53 -19.28
N THR A 302 14.64 -10.75 -18.25
CA THR A 302 15.98 -10.71 -17.67
C THR A 302 16.09 -11.80 -16.59
N PRO A 303 17.07 -12.72 -16.70
CA PRO A 303 17.31 -13.77 -15.70
C PRO A 303 17.73 -13.23 -14.34
N VAL A 304 17.75 -14.10 -13.35
CA VAL A 304 18.37 -13.87 -12.04
C VAL A 304 19.44 -14.92 -11.84
N GLU A 305 20.70 -14.52 -11.69
CA GLU A 305 21.71 -15.40 -11.11
C GLU A 305 21.27 -15.76 -9.69
N THR A 306 20.97 -17.04 -9.48
CA THR A 306 20.63 -17.59 -8.17
C THR A 306 21.92 -18.18 -7.60
N GLU A 307 22.52 -17.51 -6.61
CA GLU A 307 23.48 -18.17 -5.72
C GLU A 307 22.74 -19.30 -5.00
N GLY A 308 23.12 -20.54 -5.31
CA GLY A 308 22.52 -21.75 -4.76
C GLY A 308 22.83 -21.92 -3.27
N ALA A 309 21.82 -22.31 -2.51
CA ALA A 309 22.01 -22.99 -1.22
C ALA A 309 21.45 -24.43 -1.35
N PRO A 310 22.17 -25.45 -0.89
CA PRO A 310 21.75 -26.85 -1.05
C PRO A 310 20.59 -27.18 -0.09
N ALA A 311 19.62 -27.94 -0.60
CA ALA A 311 18.54 -28.50 0.20
C ALA A 311 18.98 -29.85 0.81
N GLY A 312 19.02 -29.94 2.14
CA GLY A 312 19.19 -31.21 2.86
C GLY A 312 17.92 -32.08 2.84
N PRO A 313 18.03 -33.42 2.94
CA PRO A 313 16.89 -34.32 2.87
C PRO A 313 16.20 -34.51 4.24
N GLY A 314 14.87 -34.72 4.23
CA GLY A 314 14.21 -35.58 5.23
C GLY A 314 13.20 -34.98 6.24
N ALA A 315 12.89 -33.68 6.23
CA ALA A 315 11.83 -33.14 7.10
C ALA A 315 10.50 -33.04 6.33
N GLU A 316 9.41 -33.58 6.90
CA GLU A 316 8.05 -33.35 6.38
C GLU A 316 7.80 -31.85 6.23
N ARG A 317 7.45 -31.41 5.02
CA ARG A 317 7.19 -30.00 4.75
C ARG A 317 5.87 -29.59 5.42
N PRO A 318 5.84 -28.51 6.21
CA PRO A 318 4.60 -27.94 6.73
C PRO A 318 3.58 -27.69 5.61
N SER A 319 2.28 -27.82 5.91
CA SER A 319 1.23 -27.50 4.94
C SER A 319 1.20 -26.00 4.62
N LEU A 320 0.69 -25.63 3.44
CA LEU A 320 0.53 -24.22 3.05
C LEU A 320 -0.24 -23.42 4.10
N LEU A 321 -1.30 -24.01 4.66
CA LEU A 321 -2.09 -23.38 5.73
C LEU A 321 -1.24 -23.11 6.97
N ALA A 322 -0.41 -24.07 7.38
CA ALA A 322 0.49 -23.90 8.53
C ALA A 322 1.51 -22.78 8.28
N ASP A 323 2.05 -22.67 7.06
CA ASP A 323 2.95 -21.57 6.70
C ASP A 323 2.22 -20.21 6.65
N LEU A 324 0.98 -20.13 6.15
CA LEU A 324 0.16 -18.91 6.16
C LEU A 324 -0.21 -18.46 7.57
N VAL A 325 -0.56 -19.39 8.47
CA VAL A 325 -0.78 -19.10 9.89
C VAL A 325 0.52 -18.68 10.56
N THR A 326 1.66 -19.27 10.18
CA THR A 326 2.96 -18.85 10.70
C THR A 326 3.27 -17.40 10.33
N LEU A 327 2.87 -16.93 9.14
CA LEU A 327 3.06 -15.55 8.70
C LEU A 327 2.34 -14.52 9.59
N THR A 328 1.24 -14.88 10.26
CA THR A 328 0.52 -13.94 11.12
C THR A 328 1.13 -13.82 12.51
N LYS A 329 1.96 -14.78 12.95
CA LYS A 329 2.55 -14.86 14.31
C LYS A 329 1.48 -14.89 15.43
N PRO A 330 0.59 -15.91 15.49
CA PRO A 330 -0.53 -15.95 16.43
C PRO A 330 -0.12 -15.83 17.90
N ARG A 331 1.04 -16.39 18.29
CA ARG A 331 1.58 -16.27 19.66
C ARG A 331 1.95 -14.86 20.08
N ILE A 332 2.31 -13.99 19.12
CA ILE A 332 2.60 -12.58 19.40
C ILE A 332 1.28 -11.81 19.46
N ILE A 333 0.37 -12.09 18.53
CA ILE A 333 -0.93 -11.42 18.44
C ILE A 333 -1.79 -11.67 19.69
N SER A 334 -1.71 -12.82 20.34
CA SER A 334 -2.56 -13.13 21.50
C SER A 334 -2.49 -12.08 22.61
N LEU A 335 -1.29 -11.58 22.94
CA LEU A 335 -1.16 -10.51 23.95
C LEU A 335 -1.72 -9.18 23.45
N LEU A 336 -1.52 -8.85 22.17
CA LEU A 336 -2.10 -7.64 21.55
C LEU A 336 -3.63 -7.67 21.59
N LEU A 337 -4.23 -8.84 21.38
CA LEU A 337 -5.69 -9.00 21.46
C LEU A 337 -6.20 -8.82 22.88
N VAL A 338 -5.50 -9.34 23.89
CA VAL A 338 -5.85 -9.11 25.30
C VAL A 338 -5.83 -7.62 25.63
N THR A 339 -4.78 -6.89 25.21
CA THR A 339 -4.69 -5.45 25.44
C THR A 339 -5.64 -4.62 24.59
N THR A 340 -6.29 -5.21 23.59
CA THR A 340 -7.38 -4.59 22.80
C THR A 340 -8.74 -4.81 23.45
N ILE A 341 -9.03 -6.03 23.90
CA ILE A 341 -10.36 -6.40 24.38
C ILE A 341 -10.64 -5.76 25.74
N VAL A 342 -9.69 -5.81 26.67
CA VAL A 342 -9.89 -5.28 28.03
C VAL A 342 -10.36 -3.83 28.03
N PRO A 343 -9.75 -2.90 27.26
CA PRO A 343 -10.25 -1.53 27.11
C PRO A 343 -11.74 -1.45 26.77
N MET A 344 -12.26 -2.35 25.95
CA MET A 344 -13.68 -2.36 25.58
C MET A 344 -14.61 -2.53 26.80
N PHE A 345 -14.17 -3.21 27.87
CA PHE A 345 -14.96 -3.49 29.07
C PHE A 345 -14.83 -2.42 30.16
N ILE A 346 -13.85 -1.52 30.05
CA ILE A 346 -13.58 -0.51 31.07
C ILE A 346 -13.97 0.91 30.63
N THR A 347 -14.51 1.06 29.42
CA THR A 347 -14.98 2.35 28.91
C THR A 347 -16.28 2.80 29.59
N PRO A 348 -16.59 4.12 29.57
CA PRO A 348 -17.89 4.63 30.01
C PRO A 348 -19.08 4.22 29.11
N ALA A 349 -18.83 3.71 27.90
CA ALA A 349 -19.86 3.35 26.93
C ALA A 349 -20.60 2.03 27.26
N GLY A 350 -20.30 1.41 28.41
CA GLY A 350 -20.92 0.18 28.87
C GLY A 350 -20.19 -1.09 28.43
N VAL A 351 -20.89 -2.22 28.49
CA VAL A 351 -20.33 -3.54 28.16
C VAL A 351 -20.47 -3.81 26.66
N PRO A 352 -19.42 -4.28 25.96
CA PRO A 352 -19.50 -4.59 24.54
C PRO A 352 -20.45 -5.76 24.26
N SER A 353 -21.16 -5.70 23.13
CA SER A 353 -21.87 -6.86 22.61
C SER A 353 -20.88 -7.96 22.19
N VAL A 354 -21.29 -9.23 22.30
CA VAL A 354 -20.47 -10.37 21.85
C VAL A 354 -20.05 -10.21 20.38
N SER A 355 -20.97 -9.75 19.53
CA SER A 355 -20.67 -9.47 18.12
C SER A 355 -19.57 -8.43 17.92
N GLN A 356 -19.57 -7.35 18.71
CA GLN A 356 -18.57 -6.29 18.61
C GLN A 356 -17.20 -6.78 19.05
N VAL A 357 -17.13 -7.58 20.13
CA VAL A 357 -15.89 -8.26 20.55
C VAL A 357 -15.37 -9.18 19.45
N CYS A 358 -16.23 -9.98 18.82
CA CYS A 358 -15.84 -10.87 17.72
C CYS A 358 -15.27 -10.11 16.51
N TRP A 359 -15.90 -8.99 16.11
CA TRP A 359 -15.41 -8.19 14.98
C TRP A 359 -14.09 -7.49 15.29
N VAL A 360 -13.92 -6.95 16.50
CA VAL A 360 -12.65 -6.33 16.94
C VAL A 360 -11.54 -7.38 17.02
N LEU A 361 -11.82 -8.58 17.54
CA LEU A 361 -10.88 -9.69 17.59
C LEU A 361 -10.44 -10.14 16.19
N LEU A 362 -11.39 -10.35 15.29
CA LEU A 362 -11.11 -10.79 13.92
C LEU A 362 -10.33 -9.70 13.17
N GLY A 363 -10.83 -8.46 13.18
CA GLY A 363 -10.17 -7.32 12.54
C GLY A 363 -8.77 -7.08 13.11
N GLY A 364 -8.62 -7.10 14.43
CA GLY A 364 -7.34 -6.91 15.12
C GLY A 364 -6.33 -8.01 14.80
N TYR A 365 -6.77 -9.28 14.78
CA TYR A 365 -5.93 -10.41 14.40
C TYR A 365 -5.45 -10.28 12.95
N LEU A 366 -6.36 -9.95 12.02
CA LEU A 366 -6.03 -9.79 10.61
C LEU A 366 -5.12 -8.58 10.37
N MET A 367 -5.35 -7.45 11.04
CA MET A 367 -4.53 -6.25 10.91
C MET A 367 -3.10 -6.49 11.42
N ALA A 368 -2.96 -7.03 12.64
CA ALA A 368 -1.67 -7.37 13.21
C ALA A 368 -0.97 -8.51 12.42
N GLY A 369 -1.74 -9.48 11.93
CA GLY A 369 -1.26 -10.56 11.07
C GLY A 369 -0.72 -10.06 9.74
N GLY A 370 -1.42 -9.10 9.13
CA GLY A 370 -0.98 -8.41 7.92
C GLY A 370 0.33 -7.66 8.14
N ALA A 371 0.42 -6.89 9.22
CA ALA A 371 1.63 -6.19 9.62
C ALA A 371 2.82 -7.16 9.83
N ASN A 372 2.59 -8.31 10.48
CA ASN A 372 3.60 -9.34 10.70
C ASN A 372 4.08 -10.01 9.40
N ALA A 373 3.17 -10.31 8.47
CA ALA A 373 3.50 -10.90 7.18
C ALA A 373 4.32 -9.92 6.31
N ILE A 374 3.94 -8.63 6.29
CA ILE A 374 4.71 -7.57 5.61
C ILE A 374 6.09 -7.41 6.26
N ASN A 375 6.16 -7.46 7.59
CA ASN A 375 7.43 -7.40 8.33
C ASN A 375 8.37 -8.55 7.94
N MET A 376 7.88 -9.80 7.92
CA MET A 376 8.69 -10.95 7.48
C MET A 376 9.12 -10.85 6.02
N TRP A 377 8.26 -10.31 5.14
CA TRP A 377 8.65 -10.05 3.76
C TRP A 377 9.81 -9.06 3.69
N PHE A 378 9.76 -7.97 4.46
CA PHE A 378 10.80 -6.95 4.46
C PHE A 378 12.10 -7.45 5.09
N ASP A 379 12.02 -8.23 6.16
CA ASP A 379 13.15 -8.77 6.92
C ASP A 379 13.79 -10.02 6.32
N ARG A 380 13.34 -10.50 5.16
CA ARG A 380 13.80 -11.77 4.56
C ARG A 380 15.32 -11.85 4.35
N ASP A 381 15.99 -10.73 4.12
CA ASP A 381 17.44 -10.62 3.93
C ASP A 381 18.22 -10.74 5.24
N ILE A 382 17.67 -10.26 6.35
CA ILE A 382 18.28 -10.38 7.69
C ILE A 382 17.86 -11.67 8.39
N ASP A 383 16.68 -12.20 8.08
CA ASP A 383 16.13 -13.40 8.71
C ASP A 383 16.95 -14.65 8.36
N THR A 384 17.59 -14.70 7.18
CA THR A 384 18.50 -15.81 6.80
C THR A 384 19.75 -15.88 7.69
N ARG A 385 20.14 -14.77 8.33
CA ARG A 385 21.34 -14.66 9.17
C ARG A 385 21.07 -14.90 10.67
N MET A 386 19.81 -15.07 11.05
CA MET A 386 19.37 -15.21 12.44
C MET A 386 18.91 -16.64 12.72
N SER A 387 19.41 -17.23 13.82
CA SER A 387 19.16 -18.63 14.17
C SER A 387 17.67 -18.97 14.28
N ARG A 388 16.89 -18.05 14.85
CA ARG A 388 15.46 -18.19 15.10
C ARG A 388 14.61 -18.05 13.84
N THR A 389 15.03 -17.25 12.88
CA THR A 389 14.14 -16.78 11.81
C THR A 389 14.50 -17.34 10.44
N ARG A 390 15.68 -17.94 10.28
CA ARG A 390 16.11 -18.62 9.03
C ARG A 390 15.16 -19.73 8.55
N LEU A 391 14.40 -20.35 9.47
CA LEU A 391 13.45 -21.43 9.16
C LEU A 391 12.01 -20.93 8.88
N ARG A 392 11.77 -19.62 8.93
CA ARG A 392 10.45 -19.03 8.62
C ARG A 392 10.04 -19.31 7.17
N PRO A 393 8.74 -19.26 6.85
CA PRO A 393 8.23 -19.65 5.53
C PRO A 393 8.91 -18.93 4.36
N ILE A 394 9.18 -17.62 4.49
CA ILE A 394 9.82 -16.81 3.45
C ILE A 394 11.33 -17.10 3.28
N PRO A 395 12.19 -16.95 4.33
CA PRO A 395 13.63 -17.17 4.18
C PRO A 395 14.01 -18.63 3.89
N SER A 396 13.18 -19.60 4.29
CA SER A 396 13.39 -21.02 3.95
C SER A 396 12.88 -21.42 2.56
N GLY A 397 12.29 -20.49 1.81
CA GLY A 397 11.78 -20.73 0.46
C GLY A 397 10.45 -21.49 0.36
N ARG A 398 9.79 -21.81 1.48
CA ARG A 398 8.48 -22.51 1.47
C ARG A 398 7.34 -21.63 0.97
N ILE A 399 7.40 -20.33 1.25
CA ILE A 399 6.49 -19.33 0.68
C ILE A 399 7.33 -18.33 -0.12
N ALA A 400 6.94 -18.13 -1.38
CA ALA A 400 7.50 -17.05 -2.19
C ALA A 400 7.30 -15.72 -1.45
N PRO A 401 8.35 -14.89 -1.23
CA PRO A 401 8.23 -13.62 -0.50
C PRO A 401 7.05 -12.78 -1.02
N GLU A 402 6.84 -12.85 -2.33
CA GLU A 402 5.78 -12.21 -3.06
C GLU A 402 4.38 -12.50 -2.54
N ALA A 403 4.12 -13.79 -2.32
CA ALA A 403 2.86 -14.28 -1.82
C ALA A 403 2.70 -13.89 -0.35
N GLY A 404 3.80 -13.90 0.42
CA GLY A 404 3.79 -13.39 1.80
C GLY A 404 3.40 -11.91 1.90
N LEU A 405 3.92 -11.06 1.00
CA LEU A 405 3.54 -9.65 0.94
C LEU A 405 2.08 -9.47 0.52
N ALA A 406 1.66 -10.16 -0.55
CA ALA A 406 0.29 -10.06 -1.04
C ALA A 406 -0.72 -10.54 0.01
N TYR A 407 -0.41 -11.63 0.70
CA TYR A 407 -1.18 -12.13 1.84
C TYR A 407 -1.27 -11.08 2.94
N GLY A 408 -0.14 -10.50 3.35
CA GLY A 408 -0.12 -9.46 4.39
C GLY A 408 -0.94 -8.22 4.05
N VAL A 409 -0.85 -7.73 2.80
CA VAL A 409 -1.66 -6.60 2.31
C VAL A 409 -3.13 -6.97 2.24
N ALA A 410 -3.47 -8.17 1.75
CA ALA A 410 -4.86 -8.64 1.69
C ALA A 410 -5.48 -8.73 3.10
N LEU A 411 -4.75 -9.26 4.08
CA LEU A 411 -5.21 -9.28 5.48
C LEU A 411 -5.46 -7.87 6.02
N GLY A 412 -4.58 -6.91 5.72
CA GLY A 412 -4.75 -5.51 6.12
C GLY A 412 -5.97 -4.84 5.48
N VAL A 413 -6.21 -5.06 4.17
CA VAL A 413 -7.38 -4.52 3.46
C VAL A 413 -8.68 -5.12 4.02
N VAL A 414 -8.73 -6.44 4.21
CA VAL A 414 -9.88 -7.13 4.79
C VAL A 414 -10.13 -6.65 6.22
N ALA A 415 -9.09 -6.52 7.04
CA ALA A 415 -9.19 -5.99 8.39
C ALA A 415 -9.74 -4.55 8.41
N PHE A 416 -9.25 -3.68 7.53
CA PHE A 416 -9.74 -2.31 7.42
C PHE A 416 -11.22 -2.26 7.05
N ALA A 417 -11.65 -3.07 6.08
CA ALA A 417 -13.06 -3.19 5.71
C ALA A 417 -13.92 -3.68 6.90
N ILE A 418 -13.46 -4.71 7.63
CA ILE A 418 -14.15 -5.19 8.83
C ILE A 418 -14.32 -4.07 9.85
N PHE A 419 -13.26 -3.35 10.21
CA PHE A 419 -13.37 -2.24 11.16
C PHE A 419 -14.29 -1.13 10.64
N ARG A 420 -14.15 -0.73 9.36
CA ARG A 420 -14.91 0.38 8.77
C ARG A 420 -16.41 0.14 8.73
N TYR A 421 -16.82 -1.11 8.48
CA TYR A 421 -18.24 -1.47 8.27
C TYR A 421 -18.88 -2.20 9.45
N ARG A 422 -18.11 -2.87 10.32
CA ARG A 422 -18.64 -3.66 11.44
C ARG A 422 -18.31 -3.08 12.82
N VAL A 423 -17.38 -2.12 12.90
CA VAL A 423 -16.98 -1.47 14.16
C VAL A 423 -17.25 0.03 14.05
N ASN A 424 -16.29 0.83 13.59
CA ASN A 424 -16.47 2.24 13.23
C ASN A 424 -15.26 2.76 12.41
N PRO A 425 -15.38 3.92 11.75
CA PRO A 425 -14.30 4.50 10.94
C PRO A 425 -13.03 4.84 11.74
N LEU A 426 -13.16 5.31 12.98
CA LEU A 426 -12.02 5.74 13.79
C LEU A 426 -11.12 4.56 14.15
N SER A 427 -11.70 3.45 14.63
CA SER A 427 -10.97 2.21 14.91
C SER A 427 -10.32 1.63 13.66
N ALA A 428 -10.96 1.77 12.47
CA ALA A 428 -10.37 1.34 11.21
C ALA A 428 -9.09 2.11 10.87
N TRP A 429 -9.13 3.44 10.98
CA TRP A 429 -7.97 4.29 10.74
C TRP A 429 -6.87 4.10 11.79
N LEU A 430 -7.22 3.90 13.07
CA LEU A 430 -6.24 3.60 14.13
C LEU A 430 -5.57 2.25 13.92
N ALA A 431 -6.33 1.20 13.57
CA ALA A 431 -5.78 -0.11 13.28
C ALA A 431 -4.84 -0.05 12.06
N LEU A 432 -5.23 0.68 11.02
CA LEU A 432 -4.38 0.90 9.84
C LEU A 432 -3.14 1.73 10.19
N ALA A 433 -3.28 2.78 11.00
CA ALA A 433 -2.14 3.57 11.48
C ALA A 433 -1.14 2.71 12.24
N GLY A 434 -1.60 1.81 13.11
CA GLY A 434 -0.73 0.84 13.80
C GLY A 434 0.03 -0.09 12.83
N LEU A 435 -0.66 -0.61 11.80
CA LEU A 435 -0.02 -1.39 10.74
C LEU A 435 1.03 -0.57 9.98
N LEU A 436 0.68 0.62 9.52
CA LEU A 436 1.57 1.49 8.74
C LEU A 436 2.77 1.95 9.57
N PHE A 437 2.56 2.26 10.85
CA PHE A 437 3.64 2.60 11.78
C PHE A 437 4.59 1.41 11.99
N TYR A 438 4.05 0.20 12.21
CA TYR A 438 4.86 -1.01 12.33
C TYR A 438 5.70 -1.30 11.08
N VAL A 439 5.12 -1.08 9.90
CA VAL A 439 5.78 -1.34 8.61
C VAL A 439 6.78 -0.23 8.29
N PHE A 440 6.34 1.01 8.15
CA PHE A 440 7.18 2.10 7.65
C PHE A 440 8.12 2.67 8.72
N VAL A 441 7.60 2.98 9.91
CA VAL A 441 8.39 3.61 10.97
C VAL A 441 9.30 2.61 11.64
N TYR A 442 8.76 1.47 12.10
CA TYR A 442 9.59 0.45 12.74
C TYR A 442 10.38 -0.39 11.72
N THR A 443 9.72 -1.15 10.86
CA THR A 443 10.39 -2.20 10.06
C THR A 443 11.32 -1.64 8.98
N VAL A 444 10.85 -0.66 8.20
CA VAL A 444 11.59 -0.09 7.06
C VAL A 444 12.67 0.88 7.53
N TRP A 445 12.32 1.80 8.42
CA TRP A 445 13.20 2.87 8.86
C TRP A 445 14.00 2.47 10.11
N LEU A 446 13.41 2.61 11.29
CA LEU A 446 14.17 2.66 12.54
C LEU A 446 14.91 1.36 12.84
N LYS A 447 14.29 0.19 12.58
CA LYS A 447 14.88 -1.12 12.86
C LYS A 447 16.28 -1.26 12.27
N ARG A 448 16.54 -0.67 11.11
CA ARG A 448 17.82 -0.78 10.39
C ARG A 448 18.76 0.39 10.62
N SER A 449 18.27 1.53 11.11
CA SER A 449 19.04 2.79 11.15
C SER A 449 19.28 3.37 12.54
N SER A 450 18.58 2.90 13.59
CA SER A 450 18.63 3.56 14.91
C SER A 450 18.60 2.58 16.09
N PRO A 451 19.37 2.83 17.18
CA PRO A 451 19.23 2.13 18.46
C PRO A 451 17.93 2.45 19.20
N GLN A 452 17.20 3.50 18.79
CA GLN A 452 15.88 3.84 19.31
C GLN A 452 14.73 3.08 18.62
N ASN A 453 15.06 2.02 17.87
CA ASN A 453 14.10 1.22 17.12
C ASN A 453 12.99 0.61 17.96
N ILE A 454 13.26 0.18 19.20
CA ILE A 454 12.25 -0.38 20.10
C ILE A 454 11.48 0.69 20.84
N VAL A 455 12.10 1.81 21.17
CA VAL A 455 11.42 2.90 21.86
C VAL A 455 10.38 3.53 20.94
N ILE A 456 10.84 4.13 19.84
CA ILE A 456 9.93 4.82 18.91
C ILE A 456 9.10 3.78 18.15
N GLY A 457 9.73 2.71 17.65
CA GLY A 457 9.01 1.65 16.91
C GLY A 457 8.05 0.83 17.77
N GLY A 458 8.26 0.80 19.10
CA GLY A 458 7.36 0.16 20.05
C GLY A 458 5.96 0.79 20.11
N ALA A 459 5.81 2.03 19.67
CA ALA A 459 4.51 2.68 19.52
C ALA A 459 3.53 1.89 18.66
N ALA A 460 4.00 1.14 17.66
CA ALA A 460 3.14 0.24 16.88
C ALA A 460 2.38 -0.77 17.76
N GLY A 461 3.05 -1.30 18.78
CA GLY A 461 2.46 -2.28 19.71
C GLY A 461 1.47 -1.67 20.69
N ALA A 462 1.41 -0.33 20.80
CA ALA A 462 0.56 0.40 21.72
C ALA A 462 -0.77 0.88 21.09
N PHE A 463 -0.94 0.78 19.77
CA PHE A 463 -2.21 1.02 19.09
C PHE A 463 -3.40 0.12 19.51
N PRO A 464 -3.21 -1.18 19.82
CA PRO A 464 -4.35 -2.06 20.07
C PRO A 464 -5.27 -1.59 21.22
N PRO A 465 -4.77 -1.08 22.36
CA PRO A 465 -5.64 -0.44 23.36
C PRO A 465 -6.47 0.74 22.84
N LEU A 466 -5.92 1.59 21.97
CA LEU A 466 -6.67 2.69 21.34
C LEU A 466 -7.81 2.13 20.46
N VAL A 467 -7.53 1.09 19.68
CA VAL A 467 -8.54 0.43 18.85
C VAL A 467 -9.65 -0.16 19.72
N GLY A 468 -9.31 -0.81 20.82
CA GLY A 468 -10.27 -1.34 21.78
C GLY A 468 -11.16 -0.27 22.41
N TRP A 469 -10.56 0.83 22.88
CA TRP A 469 -11.29 1.94 23.47
C TRP A 469 -12.24 2.59 22.46
N THR A 470 -11.70 2.99 21.31
CA THR A 470 -12.46 3.68 20.24
C THR A 470 -13.52 2.79 19.60
N ALA A 471 -13.36 1.46 19.66
CA ALA A 471 -14.39 0.53 19.19
C ALA A 471 -15.70 0.70 19.99
N MET A 472 -15.60 1.13 21.25
CA MET A 472 -16.74 1.38 22.14
C MET A 472 -17.20 2.83 22.13
N THR A 473 -16.26 3.78 22.22
CA THR A 473 -16.57 5.20 22.44
C THR A 473 -16.70 6.00 21.15
N GLY A 474 -16.05 5.58 20.05
CA GLY A 474 -15.95 6.37 18.84
C GLY A 474 -15.04 7.60 18.95
N GLU A 475 -14.31 7.77 20.06
CA GLU A 475 -13.48 8.95 20.34
C GLU A 475 -12.11 8.58 20.94
N ILE A 476 -11.11 9.44 20.77
CA ILE A 476 -9.80 9.34 21.45
C ILE A 476 -9.78 10.36 22.58
N ASP A 477 -9.93 9.88 23.81
CA ASP A 477 -9.80 10.69 25.02
C ASP A 477 -8.47 10.40 25.73
N LEU A 478 -8.25 11.08 26.86
CA LEU A 478 -7.03 10.92 27.65
C LEU A 478 -6.86 9.50 28.20
N ALA A 479 -7.96 8.78 28.50
CA ALA A 479 -7.89 7.41 29.00
C ALA A 479 -7.42 6.42 27.92
N ALA A 480 -7.85 6.62 26.67
CA ALA A 480 -7.32 5.87 25.53
C ALA A 480 -5.80 6.08 25.38
N ILE A 481 -5.35 7.35 25.41
CA ILE A 481 -3.93 7.73 25.32
C ILE A 481 -3.13 7.14 26.50
N TYR A 482 -3.75 7.07 27.67
CA TYR A 482 -3.13 6.50 28.86
C TYR A 482 -2.84 5.00 28.72
N LEU A 483 -3.81 4.23 28.22
CA LEU A 483 -3.64 2.80 27.95
C LEU A 483 -2.58 2.55 26.87
N PHE A 484 -2.51 3.42 25.86
CA PHE A 484 -1.41 3.43 24.88
C PHE A 484 -0.06 3.65 25.59
N ALA A 485 0.03 4.64 26.49
CA ALA A 485 1.27 4.96 27.20
C ALA A 485 1.79 3.79 28.04
N ILE A 486 0.92 3.04 28.73
CA ILE A 486 1.31 1.83 29.48
C ILE A 486 2.02 0.83 28.56
N VAL A 487 1.43 0.49 27.41
CA VAL A 487 2.03 -0.47 26.47
C VAL A 487 3.30 0.08 25.84
N PHE A 488 3.32 1.38 25.54
CA PHE A 488 4.49 2.07 24.99
C PHE A 488 5.70 1.97 25.94
N TYR A 489 5.55 2.38 27.21
CA TYR A 489 6.66 2.35 28.19
C TYR A 489 7.02 0.93 28.65
N TRP A 490 6.09 -0.03 28.56
CA TRP A 490 6.38 -1.44 28.78
C TRP A 490 7.23 -2.09 27.67
N THR A 491 7.10 -1.61 26.43
CA THR A 491 7.73 -2.25 25.27
C THR A 491 9.26 -2.31 25.35
N PRO A 492 9.98 -1.23 25.70
CA PRO A 492 11.44 -1.24 25.81
C PRO A 492 11.99 -2.28 26.81
N PRO A 493 11.61 -2.32 28.10
CA PRO A 493 12.13 -3.31 29.02
C PRO A 493 11.79 -4.74 28.62
N HIS A 494 10.62 -4.99 28.02
CA HIS A 494 10.25 -6.30 27.52
C HIS A 494 11.14 -6.75 26.35
N PHE A 495 11.24 -5.94 25.30
CA PHE A 495 11.95 -6.36 24.08
C PHE A 495 13.46 -6.35 24.28
N TRP A 496 14.00 -5.41 25.07
CA TRP A 496 15.43 -5.40 25.36
C TRP A 496 15.90 -6.60 26.17
N ALA A 497 15.04 -7.21 27.00
CA ALA A 497 15.34 -8.50 27.61
C ALA A 497 15.62 -9.58 26.55
N LEU A 498 14.81 -9.64 25.47
CA LEU A 498 15.08 -10.50 24.32
C LEU A 498 16.32 -10.07 23.53
N ALA A 499 16.56 -8.76 23.41
CA ALA A 499 17.71 -8.22 22.70
C ALA A 499 19.04 -8.58 23.36
N LEU A 500 19.10 -8.62 24.70
CA LEU A 500 20.27 -9.12 25.44
C LEU A 500 20.53 -10.59 25.11
N ILE A 501 19.49 -11.44 25.12
CA ILE A 501 19.61 -12.87 24.80
C ILE A 501 20.06 -13.12 23.35
N LYS A 502 19.61 -12.28 22.42
CA LYS A 502 19.83 -12.44 20.96
C LYS A 502 20.80 -11.41 20.39
N GLN A 503 21.64 -10.82 21.22
CA GLN A 503 22.56 -9.75 20.84
C GLN A 503 23.48 -10.18 19.69
N ALA A 504 24.05 -11.38 19.77
CA ALA A 504 24.92 -11.91 18.71
C ALA A 504 24.17 -12.10 17.37
N ASP A 505 22.91 -12.51 17.39
CA ASP A 505 22.09 -12.64 16.18
C ASP A 505 21.81 -11.26 15.56
N TYR A 506 21.52 -10.24 16.38
CA TYR A 506 21.33 -8.87 15.90
C TYR A 506 22.62 -8.26 15.33
N ALA A 507 23.75 -8.51 15.99
CA ALA A 507 25.06 -8.06 15.51
C ALA A 507 25.41 -8.69 14.15
N ARG A 508 25.24 -10.02 14.00
CA ARG A 508 25.46 -10.70 12.71
C ARG A 508 24.53 -10.22 11.59
N ALA A 509 23.31 -9.81 11.95
CA ALA A 509 22.36 -9.26 11.00
C ALA A 509 22.59 -7.76 10.69
N GLY A 510 23.56 -7.11 11.32
CA GLY A 510 23.84 -5.67 11.14
C GLY A 510 22.73 -4.77 11.69
N ILE A 511 21.95 -5.25 12.65
CA ILE A 511 20.84 -4.49 13.25
C ILE A 511 21.38 -3.67 14.42
N PRO A 512 21.26 -2.33 14.40
CA PRO A 512 21.77 -1.45 15.45
C PRO A 512 20.87 -1.50 16.69
N MET A 513 20.71 -2.66 17.31
CA MET A 513 19.92 -2.86 18.53
C MET A 513 20.67 -2.24 19.73
N LEU A 514 19.96 -1.68 20.72
CA LEU A 514 20.58 -0.96 21.84
C LEU A 514 21.76 -1.72 22.51
N PRO A 515 21.65 -3.01 22.88
CA PRO A 515 22.78 -3.76 23.44
C PRO A 515 23.95 -3.97 22.47
N VAL A 516 23.72 -3.97 21.16
CA VAL A 516 24.78 -4.08 20.15
C VAL A 516 25.56 -2.76 20.04
N VAL A 517 24.87 -1.62 20.10
CA VAL A 517 25.47 -0.29 19.87
C VAL A 517 26.01 0.34 21.14
N ARG A 518 25.29 0.22 22.26
CA ARG A 518 25.59 0.89 23.53
C ARG A 518 26.01 -0.09 24.65
N GLY A 519 26.05 -1.38 24.34
CA GLY A 519 26.43 -2.42 25.29
C GLY A 519 25.32 -2.84 26.25
N GLU A 520 25.55 -3.95 26.93
CA GLU A 520 24.59 -4.55 27.85
C GLU A 520 24.32 -3.68 29.08
N ALA A 521 25.36 -3.08 29.67
CA ALA A 521 25.24 -2.28 30.89
C ALA A 521 24.28 -1.09 30.69
N ARG A 522 24.44 -0.36 29.59
CA ARG A 522 23.54 0.74 29.24
C ARG A 522 22.12 0.26 28.97
N THR A 523 21.97 -0.88 28.28
CA THR A 523 20.66 -1.48 28.00
C THR A 523 19.94 -1.86 29.31
N LYS A 524 20.63 -2.54 30.23
CA LYS A 524 20.12 -2.91 31.56
C LYS A 524 19.71 -1.68 32.37
N TYR A 525 20.49 -0.61 32.31
CA TYR A 525 20.15 0.67 32.94
C TYR A 525 18.88 1.30 32.34
N GLU A 526 18.77 1.36 31.01
CA GLU A 526 17.57 1.92 30.36
C GLU A 526 16.33 1.05 30.66
N MET A 527 16.46 -0.28 30.68
CA MET A 527 15.36 -1.16 31.11
C MET A 527 14.85 -0.80 32.52
N LEU A 528 15.75 -0.48 33.46
CA LEU A 528 15.39 -0.04 34.81
C LEU A 528 14.69 1.33 34.78
N VAL A 529 15.23 2.31 34.05
CA VAL A 529 14.63 3.66 33.93
C VAL A 529 13.21 3.59 33.35
N TYR A 530 13.01 2.87 32.25
CA TYR A 530 11.68 2.70 31.64
C TYR A 530 10.71 1.99 32.58
N THR A 531 11.19 1.01 33.36
CA THR A 531 10.36 0.35 34.37
C THR A 531 9.96 1.31 35.49
N LEU A 532 10.88 2.16 35.95
CA LEU A 532 10.59 3.18 36.96
C LEU A 532 9.59 4.23 36.46
N ILE A 533 9.55 4.52 35.15
CA ILE A 533 8.51 5.37 34.54
C ILE A 533 7.17 4.63 34.43
N LEU A 534 7.21 3.34 34.06
CA LEU A 534 6.02 2.52 33.91
C LEU A 534 5.27 2.33 35.24
N LEU A 535 5.96 2.18 36.37
CA LEU A 535 5.29 1.91 37.65
C LEU A 535 4.30 3.01 38.05
N PRO A 536 4.66 4.31 38.12
CA PRO A 536 3.69 5.39 38.33
C PRO A 536 2.56 5.38 37.30
N LEU A 537 2.90 5.16 36.01
CA LEU A 537 1.92 5.01 34.92
C LEU A 537 1.04 3.77 35.03
N THR A 538 1.23 2.88 35.99
CA THR A 538 0.28 1.80 36.26
C THR A 538 -0.52 2.03 37.52
N ILE A 539 -0.07 2.91 38.41
CA ILE A 539 -0.75 3.25 39.66
C ILE A 539 -1.67 4.48 39.52
N LEU A 540 -1.34 5.43 38.62
CA LEU A 540 -2.07 6.68 38.46
C LEU A 540 -3.61 6.57 38.30
N PRO A 541 -4.19 5.55 37.63
CA PRO A 541 -5.64 5.45 37.50
C PRO A 541 -6.33 5.23 38.85
N VAL A 542 -5.61 4.66 39.84
CA VAL A 542 -6.10 4.52 41.21
C VAL A 542 -6.13 5.87 41.90
N LEU A 543 -5.10 6.70 41.69
CA LEU A 543 -4.97 8.01 42.34
C LEU A 543 -6.05 9.00 41.89
N PHE A 544 -6.47 8.93 40.63
CA PHE A 544 -7.58 9.74 40.11
C PHE A 544 -8.94 9.03 40.18
N GLY A 545 -9.03 7.91 40.92
CA GLY A 545 -10.29 7.22 41.21
C GLY A 545 -10.91 6.46 40.03
N ALA A 546 -10.17 6.22 38.95
CA ALA A 546 -10.65 5.47 37.79
C ALA A 546 -10.64 3.94 38.01
N LEU A 547 -9.73 3.44 38.85
CA LEU A 547 -9.61 2.01 39.21
C LEU A 547 -9.52 1.84 40.73
N GLY A 548 -10.05 0.72 41.22
CA GLY A 548 -10.20 0.43 42.64
C GLY A 548 -9.01 -0.28 43.30
N PRO A 549 -9.18 -0.67 44.58
CA PRO A 549 -8.13 -1.29 45.39
C PRO A 549 -7.64 -2.64 44.84
N PHE A 550 -8.49 -3.41 44.16
CA PHE A 550 -8.09 -4.70 43.59
C PHE A 550 -7.02 -4.50 42.51
N TYR A 551 -7.27 -3.58 41.56
CA TYR A 551 -6.28 -3.22 40.58
C TYR A 551 -5.03 -2.61 41.23
N ALA A 552 -5.17 -1.77 42.26
CA ALA A 552 -4.04 -1.17 42.96
C ALA A 552 -3.07 -2.22 43.54
N ILE A 553 -3.61 -3.23 44.23
CA ILE A 553 -2.82 -4.34 44.80
C ILE A 553 -2.17 -5.16 43.68
N ALA A 554 -2.93 -5.50 42.64
CA ALA A 554 -2.42 -6.25 41.49
C ALA A 554 -1.26 -5.50 40.80
N ALA A 555 -1.46 -4.22 40.47
CA ALA A 555 -0.46 -3.37 39.83
C ALA A 555 0.80 -3.22 40.70
N ALA A 556 0.65 -3.04 42.00
CA ALA A 556 1.78 -2.94 42.94
C ALA A 556 2.60 -4.24 43.01
N LEU A 557 1.94 -5.40 43.18
CA LEU A 557 2.61 -6.70 43.27
C LEU A 557 3.29 -7.08 41.96
N LEU A 558 2.56 -6.93 40.84
CA LEU A 558 3.07 -7.21 39.50
C LEU A 558 4.26 -6.29 39.17
N GLY A 559 4.14 -5.01 39.51
CA GLY A 559 5.15 -3.98 39.29
C GLY A 559 6.40 -4.17 40.14
N ALA A 560 6.24 -4.49 41.43
CA ALA A 560 7.36 -4.78 42.33
C ALA A 560 8.20 -5.96 41.83
N ARG A 561 7.55 -7.02 41.33
CA ARG A 561 8.25 -8.16 40.74
C ARG A 561 8.92 -7.83 39.39
N LEU A 562 8.31 -6.96 38.57
CA LEU A 562 8.93 -6.47 37.33
C LEU A 562 10.20 -5.67 37.64
N LEU A 563 10.11 -4.76 38.62
CA LEU A 563 11.23 -3.97 39.11
C LEU A 563 12.35 -4.85 39.68
N TRP A 564 11.99 -5.88 40.45
CA TRP A 564 12.94 -6.86 40.97
C TRP A 564 13.74 -7.52 39.84
N TYR A 565 13.10 -7.94 38.73
CA TYR A 565 13.83 -8.48 37.58
C TYR A 565 14.80 -7.46 36.97
N CYS A 566 14.39 -6.20 36.81
CA CYS A 566 15.25 -5.14 36.28
C CYS A 566 16.45 -4.84 37.20
N ILE A 567 16.25 -4.78 38.52
CA ILE A 567 17.33 -4.58 39.50
C ILE A 567 18.29 -5.77 39.48
N ARG A 568 17.78 -7.00 39.43
CA ARG A 568 18.60 -8.21 39.34
C ARG A 568 19.42 -8.22 38.05
N LEU A 569 18.82 -7.89 36.91
CA LEU A 569 19.54 -7.77 35.62
C LEU A 569 20.61 -6.70 35.64
N HIS A 570 20.35 -5.55 36.27
CA HIS A 570 21.31 -4.45 36.34
C HIS A 570 22.56 -4.80 37.16
N ARG A 571 22.42 -5.67 38.17
CA ARG A 571 23.53 -6.13 39.02
C ARG A 571 24.33 -7.28 38.42
N GLU A 572 23.88 -7.83 37.29
CA GLU A 572 24.44 -9.04 36.71
C GLU A 572 25.47 -8.72 35.62
N THR A 573 26.62 -9.39 35.68
CA THR A 573 27.76 -9.13 34.79
C THR A 573 27.69 -9.88 33.46
N GLN A 574 26.89 -10.94 33.38
CA GLN A 574 26.69 -11.73 32.15
C GLN A 574 25.22 -11.71 31.70
N VAL A 575 24.93 -12.20 30.50
CA VAL A 575 23.55 -12.45 30.02
C VAL A 575 23.14 -13.86 30.43
N THR A 576 22.16 -13.98 31.32
CA THR A 576 21.86 -15.24 32.05
C THR A 576 20.38 -15.65 31.93
N PRO A 577 19.93 -16.75 32.60
CA PRO A 577 18.52 -17.11 32.71
C PRO A 577 17.61 -16.00 33.26
N VAL A 578 18.14 -14.99 33.95
CA VAL A 578 17.35 -13.86 34.46
C VAL A 578 16.77 -13.03 33.32
N ALA A 579 17.50 -12.84 32.22
CA ALA A 579 17.00 -12.13 31.04
C ALA A 579 15.83 -12.90 30.38
N TRP A 580 15.92 -14.23 30.33
CA TRP A 580 14.82 -15.09 29.89
C TRP A 580 13.61 -15.01 30.83
N GLY A 581 13.86 -14.99 32.13
CA GLY A 581 12.83 -14.80 33.16
C GLY A 581 12.10 -13.47 33.00
N MET A 582 12.84 -12.38 32.84
CA MET A 582 12.30 -11.04 32.60
C MET A 582 11.46 -10.98 31.32
N TYR A 583 11.96 -11.54 30.21
CA TYR A 583 11.21 -11.58 28.95
C TYR A 583 9.86 -12.32 29.07
N ARG A 584 9.83 -13.45 29.77
CA ARG A 584 8.59 -14.22 29.99
C ARG A 584 7.66 -13.54 30.98
N TYR A 585 8.21 -13.07 32.11
CA TYR A 585 7.45 -12.42 33.15
C TYR A 585 6.82 -11.11 32.67
N SER A 586 7.53 -10.31 31.87
CA SER A 586 6.99 -9.05 31.33
C SER A 586 5.76 -9.26 30.43
N LEU A 587 5.67 -10.37 29.68
CA LEU A 587 4.45 -10.74 28.94
C LEU A 587 3.29 -11.04 29.89
N LEU A 588 3.55 -11.84 30.94
CA LEU A 588 2.57 -12.18 31.96
C LEU A 588 2.11 -10.95 32.74
N TYR A 589 3.05 -10.06 33.10
CA TYR A 589 2.81 -8.78 33.75
C TYR A 589 1.78 -7.96 32.99
N LEU A 590 2.00 -7.74 31.68
CA LEU A 590 1.09 -6.90 30.89
C LEU A 590 -0.29 -7.55 30.74
N ALA A 591 -0.33 -8.87 30.49
CA ALA A 591 -1.58 -9.60 30.40
C ALA A 591 -2.40 -9.51 31.70
N LEU A 592 -1.78 -9.81 32.84
CA LEU A 592 -2.44 -9.78 34.14
C LEU A 592 -2.81 -8.35 34.57
N LEU A 593 -2.00 -7.35 34.23
CA LEU A 593 -2.31 -5.96 34.52
C LEU A 593 -3.59 -5.51 33.82
N PHE A 594 -3.73 -5.79 32.53
CA PHE A 594 -4.95 -5.47 31.78
C PHE A 594 -6.14 -6.30 32.28
N VAL A 595 -5.98 -7.61 32.50
CA VAL A 595 -7.04 -8.44 33.09
C VAL A 595 -7.50 -7.89 34.44
N ALA A 596 -6.56 -7.42 35.29
CA ALA A 596 -6.89 -6.81 36.57
C ALA A 596 -7.74 -5.53 36.41
N MET A 597 -7.50 -4.70 35.39
CA MET A 597 -8.36 -3.54 35.09
C MET A 597 -9.80 -3.97 34.78
N GLY A 598 -9.95 -4.99 33.93
CA GLY A 598 -11.27 -5.52 33.56
C GLY A 598 -12.01 -6.15 34.74
N VAL A 599 -11.30 -6.93 35.57
CA VAL A 599 -11.86 -7.56 36.77
C VAL A 599 -12.25 -6.52 37.82
N ASP A 600 -11.38 -5.54 38.09
CA ASP A 600 -11.67 -4.46 39.05
C ASP A 600 -12.99 -3.76 38.72
N ARG A 601 -13.20 -3.42 37.45
CA ARG A 601 -14.43 -2.77 36.99
C ARG A 601 -15.69 -3.63 37.14
N ALA A 602 -15.54 -4.96 37.16
CA ALA A 602 -16.64 -5.91 37.35
C ALA A 602 -17.02 -6.12 38.83
N LEU A 603 -16.10 -5.88 39.77
CA LEU A 603 -16.32 -6.12 41.20
C LEU A 603 -17.29 -5.07 41.82
N PRO A 604 -18.07 -5.44 42.87
CA PRO A 604 -18.96 -4.51 43.56
C PRO A 604 -18.24 -3.37 44.29
N TYR A 605 -16.99 -3.60 44.71
CA TYR A 605 -16.10 -2.64 45.39
C TYR A 605 -15.01 -2.09 44.45
N GLY A 606 -15.17 -2.29 43.13
CA GLY A 606 -14.30 -1.71 42.11
C GLY A 606 -14.51 -0.21 41.93
N GLY A 607 -13.70 0.44 41.10
CA GLY A 607 -13.85 1.87 40.77
C GLY A 607 -15.28 2.25 40.34
N PRO A 608 -15.70 3.53 40.49
CA PRO A 608 -17.08 3.96 40.31
C PRO A 608 -17.69 3.49 38.99
N ARG A 609 -18.88 2.88 39.07
CA ARG A 609 -19.62 2.40 37.88
C ARG A 609 -20.28 3.51 37.07
N ASP A 610 -20.46 4.66 37.72
CA ASP A 610 -21.05 5.88 37.20
C ASP A 610 -19.93 6.93 37.09
N PRO A 611 -19.61 7.45 35.89
CA PRO A 611 -18.56 8.45 35.72
C PRO A 611 -19.09 9.81 36.25
N ALA A 612 -19.27 9.92 37.56
CA ALA A 612 -19.41 11.21 38.20
C ALA A 612 -18.09 11.95 38.02
N ARG A 613 -18.05 12.80 36.99
CA ARG A 613 -17.01 13.79 36.68
C ARG A 613 -15.61 13.33 37.08
N VAL A 614 -14.94 12.63 36.18
CA VAL A 614 -13.50 12.83 36.10
C VAL A 614 -13.33 14.33 35.84
N ILE A 615 -12.86 15.08 36.84
CA ILE A 615 -12.48 16.48 36.66
C ILE A 615 -11.24 16.46 35.78
N ILE A 616 -11.47 16.31 34.48
CA ILE A 616 -10.50 16.60 33.43
C ILE A 616 -10.84 18.01 33.00
N LEU A 617 -9.89 18.92 33.20
CA LEU A 617 -9.98 20.32 32.78
C LEU A 617 -10.05 20.40 31.25
N ASP A 618 -11.20 20.07 30.66
CA ASP A 618 -11.67 20.57 29.36
C ASP A 618 -13.04 19.97 29.03
N ARG A 619 -14.09 20.55 29.62
CA ARG A 619 -15.35 20.75 28.90
C ARG A 619 -15.86 22.13 29.26
N ALA A 620 -15.65 23.08 28.35
CA ALA A 620 -16.53 24.23 28.26
C ALA A 620 -17.95 23.67 28.06
N SER A 621 -18.79 23.87 29.07
CA SER A 621 -20.19 23.47 29.12
C SER A 621 -20.94 24.03 27.91
N ALA A 622 -21.38 23.16 27.00
CA ALA A 622 -22.43 23.51 26.06
C ALA A 622 -23.73 23.76 26.86
N VAL A 623 -24.25 24.97 26.71
CA VAL A 623 -25.52 25.43 27.27
C VAL A 623 -26.66 24.55 26.73
N PRO A 624 -27.63 24.09 27.55
CA PRO A 624 -28.80 23.41 27.02
C PRO A 624 -29.68 24.41 26.26
N ALA A 625 -30.03 24.05 25.02
CA ALA A 625 -30.99 24.79 24.21
C ALA A 625 -32.35 24.88 24.95
N THR A 626 -32.83 26.10 25.08
CA THR A 626 -34.13 26.46 25.64
C THR A 626 -35.27 25.88 24.82
N HIS A 627 -36.23 25.25 25.51
CA HIS A 627 -37.52 24.89 24.96
C HIS A 627 -38.30 26.15 24.54
N THR A 628 -38.59 26.29 23.25
CA THR A 628 -39.61 27.23 22.75
C THR A 628 -40.98 26.57 22.88
N HIS A 629 -41.76 27.00 23.87
CA HIS A 629 -43.20 26.78 23.89
C HIS A 629 -43.85 27.66 22.82
N HIS A 630 -44.53 27.03 21.85
CA HIS A 630 -45.53 27.70 21.03
C HIS A 630 -46.78 27.95 21.89
N LEU A 631 -47.15 29.21 22.02
CA LEU A 631 -48.47 29.67 22.47
C LEU A 631 -49.49 29.39 21.36
N GLY A 632 -50.55 28.68 21.71
CA GLY A 632 -51.86 28.80 21.08
C GLY A 632 -52.78 29.55 22.04
N ASP A 633 -53.71 30.29 21.43
CA ASP A 633 -54.74 31.20 21.98
C ASP A 633 -54.33 32.65 22.25
#